data_AF-A0AAJ6KBL6-F1
#
_entry.id   AF-A0AAJ6KBL6-F1
#
_cell.length_a   1.000
_cell.length_b   1.000
_cell.length_c   1.000
_cell.angle_alpha   90.00
_cell.angle_beta   90.00
_cell.angle_gamma   90.00
#
_symmetry.space_group_name_H-M   'P 1'
#
loop_
_entity.id
_entity.type
_entity.pdbx_description
1 polymer ?
#
loop_
_entity_poly.entity_id
_entity_poly.type
_entity_poly.pdbx_seq_one_letter_code
_entity_poly.pdbx_strand_id
1 'polypeptide(L)' 'MKYRFWVLLLLFIFLAGCSTQVKYITTPMSRPPAIFIVEDIQTDKQLIKQYQKSIIKITEWQKWYNIQVGSNYFKFTN' A
#
# COMPACT_ATOMS: atom_id res chain seq x y z
N MET A 1 28.98 -14.07 40.50
CA MET A 1 27.52 -13.79 40.47
C MET A 1 27.17 -12.36 40.05
N LYS A 2 27.96 -11.33 40.38
CA LYS A 2 27.64 -9.91 40.06
C LYS A 2 27.40 -9.64 38.56
N TYR A 3 28.23 -10.16 37.66
CA TYR A 3 28.13 -9.89 36.22
C TYR A 3 26.97 -10.62 35.53
N ARG A 4 26.55 -11.79 36.05
CA ARG A 4 25.39 -12.55 35.52
C ARG A 4 24.11 -11.74 35.62
N PHE A 5 23.94 -10.98 36.71
CA PHE A 5 22.79 -10.11 36.90
C PHE A 5 22.77 -8.96 35.87
N TRP A 6 23.91 -8.32 35.64
CA TRP A 6 24.03 -7.23 34.66
C TRP A 6 23.79 -7.70 33.22
N VAL A 7 24.27 -8.89 32.87
CA VAL A 7 24.01 -9.50 31.55
C VAL A 7 22.52 -9.79 31.37
N LEU A 8 21.87 -10.36 32.39
CA LEU A 8 20.43 -10.62 32.35
C LEU A 8 19.60 -9.33 32.25
N LEU A 9 20.02 -8.27 32.93
CA LEU A 9 19.37 -6.96 32.87
C LEU A 9 19.46 -6.33 31.48
N LEU A 10 20.64 -6.37 30.85
CA LEU A 10 20.83 -5.87 29.48
C LEU A 10 19.98 -6.67 28.46
N LEU A 11 19.89 -7.98 28.64
CA LEU A 11 19.08 -8.86 27.79
C LEU A 11 17.58 -8.55 27.94
N PHE A 12 17.13 -8.24 29.15
CA PHE A 12 15.74 -7.86 29.42
C PHE A 12 15.36 -6.51 28.80
N ILE A 13 16.26 -5.52 28.86
CA ILE A 13 16.07 -4.20 28.22
C ILE A 13 16.00 -4.34 26.70
N PHE A 14 16.85 -5.19 26.12
CA PHE A 14 16.86 -5.43 24.68
C PHE A 14 15.56 -6.11 24.19
N LEU A 15 15.05 -7.08 24.96
CA LEU A 15 13.77 -7.74 24.67
C LEU A 15 12.56 -6.80 24.82
N ALA A 16 12.57 -5.92 25.81
CA ALA A 16 11.49 -4.93 26.00
C ALA A 16 11.49 -3.82 24.93
N GLY A 17 12.64 -3.51 24.33
CA GLY A 17 12.76 -2.51 23.26
C GLY A 17 12.33 -2.99 21.87
N CYS A 18 12.18 -4.31 21.65
CA CYS A 18 11.90 -4.88 20.33
C CYS A 18 10.40 -5.04 20.02
N SER A 19 9.50 -4.51 20.85
CA SER A 19 8.07 -4.45 20.51
C SER A 19 7.76 -3.17 19.75
N THR A 20 8.05 -3.15 18.44
CA THR A 20 7.50 -2.12 17.54
C THR A 20 5.98 -2.30 17.48
N GLN A 21 5.24 -1.51 18.28
CA GLN A 21 3.78 -1.43 18.21
C GLN A 21 3.35 -0.67 16.94
N VAL A 22 3.51 -1.30 15.78
CA VAL A 22 2.86 -0.83 14.56
C VAL A 22 1.37 -1.16 14.66
N LYS A 23 0.59 -0.18 15.10
CA LYS A 23 -0.87 -0.29 15.14
C LYS A 23 -1.39 -0.13 13.71
N TYR A 24 -1.56 -1.26 13.01
CA TYR A 24 -2.15 -1.26 11.67
C TYR A 24 -3.58 -0.74 11.74
N ILE A 25 -3.85 0.37 11.04
CA ILE A 25 -5.20 0.90 10.90
C ILE A 25 -5.82 0.14 9.73
N THR A 26 -6.77 -0.74 10.01
CA THR A 26 -7.56 -1.41 8.96
C THR A 26 -8.66 -0.47 8.47
N THR A 27 -8.29 0.57 7.74
CA THR A 27 -9.29 1.36 7.00
C THR A 27 -9.76 0.53 5.82
N PRO A 28 -11.09 0.33 5.63
CA PRO A 28 -11.57 -0.40 4.46
C PRO A 28 -11.12 0.34 3.19
N MET A 29 -10.39 -0.38 2.33
CA MET A 29 -9.92 0.17 1.07
C MET A 29 -11.12 0.61 0.22
N SER A 30 -11.01 1.75 -0.45
CA SER A 30 -12.01 2.13 -1.45
C SER A 30 -12.07 1.06 -2.54
N ARG A 31 -13.24 0.89 -3.17
CA ARG A 31 -13.40 -0.15 -4.20
C ARG A 31 -12.43 0.09 -5.36
N PRO A 32 -11.74 -0.96 -5.85
CA PRO A 32 -10.87 -0.82 -7.00
C PRO A 32 -11.66 -0.44 -8.25
N PRO A 33 -11.04 0.25 -9.23
CA PRO A 33 -11.64 0.47 -10.54
C PRO A 33 -11.99 -0.85 -11.24
N ALA A 34 -12.93 -0.81 -12.19
CA ALA A 34 -13.27 -1.98 -12.99
C ALA A 34 -12.07 -2.45 -13.85
N ILE A 35 -11.99 -3.77 -14.06
CA ILE A 35 -11.00 -4.38 -14.95
C ILE A 35 -11.22 -3.85 -16.37
N PHE A 36 -10.14 -3.44 -17.03
CA PHE A 36 -10.19 -3.02 -18.42
C PHE A 36 -10.20 -4.25 -19.33
N ILE A 37 -11.22 -4.36 -20.18
CA ILE A 37 -11.36 -5.41 -21.19
C ILE A 37 -11.07 -4.79 -22.54
N VAL A 38 -10.09 -5.36 -23.26
CA VAL A 38 -9.75 -4.93 -24.61
C VAL A 38 -10.80 -5.47 -25.57
N GLU A 39 -11.49 -4.56 -26.27
CA GLU A 39 -12.44 -4.91 -27.33
C GLU A 39 -11.70 -5.31 -28.61
N ASP A 40 -12.35 -6.07 -29.50
CA ASP A 40 -11.76 -6.46 -30.79
C ASP A 40 -11.40 -5.22 -31.64
N ILE A 41 -10.21 -5.25 -32.25
CA ILE A 41 -9.63 -4.11 -32.97
C ILE A 41 -9.51 -4.48 -34.44
N GLN A 42 -10.33 -3.87 -35.28
CA GLN A 42 -10.36 -4.13 -36.72
C GLN A 42 -9.89 -2.96 -37.58
N THR A 43 -9.67 -1.78 -36.97
CA THR A 43 -9.27 -0.57 -37.69
C THR A 43 -8.28 0.27 -36.87
N ASP A 44 -7.45 1.06 -37.54
CA ASP A 44 -6.51 2.00 -36.89
C ASP A 44 -7.22 3.02 -35.99
N LYS A 45 -8.42 3.45 -36.40
CA LYS A 45 -9.26 4.34 -35.58
C LYS A 45 -9.66 3.66 -34.26
N GLN A 46 -10.01 2.38 -34.30
CA GLN A 46 -10.32 1.62 -33.09
C GLN A 46 -9.06 1.39 -32.25
N LEU A 47 -7.90 1.15 -32.87
CA LEU A 47 -6.63 1.01 -32.18
C LEU A 47 -6.31 2.27 -31.35
N ILE A 48 -6.38 3.45 -31.96
CA ILE A 48 -6.15 4.73 -31.27
C ILE A 48 -7.16 4.92 -30.12
N LYS A 49 -8.43 4.58 -30.36
CA LYS A 49 -9.47 4.69 -29.33
C LYS A 49 -9.23 3.75 -28.15
N GLN A 50 -8.84 2.50 -28.40
CA GLN A 50 -8.53 1.53 -27.34
C GLN A 50 -7.26 1.93 -26.58
N TYR A 51 -6.26 2.47 -27.27
CA TYR A 51 -5.08 3.05 -26.64
C TYR A 51 -5.44 4.20 -25.69
N GLN A 52 -6.29 5.14 -26.11
CA GLN A 52 -6.74 6.21 -25.22
C GLN A 52 -7.50 5.68 -24.01
N LYS A 53 -8.40 4.70 -24.20
CA LYS A 53 -9.13 4.03 -23.11
C LYS A 53 -8.18 3.34 -22.12
N SER A 54 -7.14 2.66 -22.62
CA SER A 54 -6.19 1.93 -21.75
C SER A 54 -5.38 2.89 -20.88
N ILE A 55 -4.92 4.02 -21.44
CA ILE A 55 -4.20 5.05 -20.68
C ILE A 55 -5.07 5.65 -19.56
N ILE A 56 -6.35 5.92 -19.85
CA ILE A 56 -7.30 6.39 -18.83
C ILE A 56 -7.43 5.36 -17.71
N LYS A 57 -7.59 4.08 -18.05
CA LYS A 57 -7.75 2.99 -17.07
C LYS A 57 -6.49 2.79 -16.22
N ILE A 58 -5.31 2.81 -16.82
CA ILE A 58 -4.03 2.77 -16.09
C ILE A 58 -3.96 3.92 -15.09
N THR A 59 -4.36 5.12 -15.49
CA THR A 59 -4.36 6.30 -14.63
C THR A 59 -5.33 6.15 -13.45
N GLU A 60 -6.53 5.61 -13.68
CA GLU A 60 -7.50 5.32 -12.61
C GLU A 60 -6.93 4.33 -11.59
N TRP A 61 -6.31 3.25 -12.05
CA TRP A 61 -5.67 2.25 -11.20
C TRP A 61 -4.50 2.82 -10.40
N GLN A 62 -3.64 3.63 -11.04
CA GLN A 62 -2.52 4.27 -10.36
C GLN A 62 -2.99 5.24 -9.27
N LYS A 63 -4.03 6.03 -9.54
CA LYS A 63 -4.63 6.92 -8.54
C LYS A 63 -5.20 6.13 -7.37
N TRP A 64 -5.96 5.08 -7.65
CA TRP A 64 -6.54 4.23 -6.61
C TRP A 64 -5.45 3.60 -5.73
N TYR A 65 -4.42 3.02 -6.35
CA TYR A 65 -3.29 2.43 -5.63
C TYR A 65 -2.58 3.45 -4.75
N ASN A 66 -2.28 4.63 -5.29
CA ASN A 66 -1.62 5.72 -4.56
C ASN A 66 -2.43 6.16 -3.33
N ILE A 67 -3.76 6.17 -3.42
CA ILE A 67 -4.62 6.45 -2.26
C ILE A 67 -4.51 5.33 -1.23
N GLN A 68 -4.53 4.05 -1.62
CA GLN A 68 -4.44 2.94 -0.67
C GLN A 68 -3.10 2.91 0.08
N VAL A 69 -1.99 3.16 -0.63
CA VAL A 69 -0.67 3.16 0.00
C VAL A 69 -0.39 4.47 0.72
N GLY A 70 -0.77 5.62 0.16
CA GLY A 70 -0.51 6.94 0.74
C GLY A 70 -1.32 7.22 2.01
N SER A 71 -2.55 6.72 2.08
CA SER A 71 -3.41 6.83 3.28
C SER A 71 -2.95 5.94 4.44
N ASN A 72 -2.13 4.91 4.18
CA ASN A 72 -1.58 4.04 5.22
C ASN A 72 -0.38 4.64 5.97
N TYR A 73 0.29 5.67 5.43
CA TYR A 73 1.50 6.25 6.04
C TYR A 73 1.26 7.48 6.92
N PHE A 74 0.19 8.25 6.68
CA PHE A 74 -0.04 9.50 7.42
C PHE A 74 -1.47 9.59 7.96
N LYS A 75 -1.59 9.46 9.29
CA LYS A 75 -2.81 9.79 10.02
C LYS A 75 -2.85 11.31 10.22
N PHE A 76 -3.59 12.03 9.37
CA PHE A 76 -3.92 13.42 9.65
C PHE A 76 -4.97 13.43 10.77
N THR A 77 -4.56 13.73 12.00
CA THR A 77 -5.46 14.17 13.08
C THR A 77 -5.55 15.69 13.00
N ASN A 78 -6.77 16.20 12.80
CA ASN A 78 -7.11 17.61 13.05
C ASN A 78 -6.97 17.95 14.53
#